data_AF-A0A849DV53-F1
#
_entry.id   AF-A0A849DV53-F1
#
_cell.length_a   1.000
_cell.length_b   1.000
_cell.length_c   1.000
_cell.angle_alpha   90.00
_cell.angle_beta   90.00
_cell.angle_gamma   90.00
#
_symmetry.space_group_name_H-M   'P 1'
#
loop_
_entity.id
_entity.type
_entity.pdbx_description
1 polymer ?
#
loop_
_entity_poly.entity_id
_entity_poly.type
_entity_poly.pdbx_seq_one_letter_code
_entity_poly.pdbx_strand_id
1 'polypeptide(L)'
;NIACGFSDERVDQVLAECRKYGLSASETDALLSMVYIAHAEQLPAGCVYLKIEEGFAKGIPVEQIRPAAAKRLDCMRRADQLIMSVRNGRGGQHQHLVQHMCMAMESGLPEEVIEHVINRPGGFRYGRLIHVIEAGESLQLAGLPPSQIQQVMSDCLDRDLTGPEVMRVVEVIQTGLRDGMEFDAIHDALWVASD
;
A
#
# COMPACT_ATOMS: atom_id res chain seq x y z
N ASN A 1 -12.06 -4.44 -24.36
CA ASN A 1 -12.36 -5.53 -23.41
C ASN A 1 -11.78 -5.15 -22.05
N ILE A 2 -12.56 -4.55 -21.15
CA ILE A 2 -12.09 -4.13 -19.79
C ILE A 2 -12.81 -4.95 -18.71
N ALA A 3 -13.18 -6.20 -19.02
CA ALA A 3 -13.77 -7.11 -18.04
C ALA A 3 -12.69 -7.71 -17.12
N CYS A 4 -11.83 -6.89 -16.53
CA CYS A 4 -10.85 -7.25 -15.50
C CYS A 4 -11.49 -7.29 -14.10
N GLY A 5 -12.76 -7.69 -14.02
CA GLY A 5 -13.58 -7.62 -12.80
C GLY A 5 -14.16 -6.24 -12.48
N PHE A 6 -14.12 -5.29 -13.42
CA PHE A 6 -14.78 -3.99 -13.28
C PHE A 6 -16.21 -4.01 -13.80
N SER A 7 -17.07 -3.15 -13.26
CA SER A 7 -18.43 -2.97 -13.79
C SER A 7 -18.40 -2.24 -15.14
N ASP A 8 -19.35 -2.57 -16.01
CA ASP A 8 -19.49 -1.91 -17.32
C ASP A 8 -19.64 -0.39 -17.17
N GLU A 9 -20.40 0.06 -16.17
CA GLU A 9 -20.58 1.49 -15.87
C GLU A 9 -19.24 2.18 -15.58
N ARG A 10 -18.38 1.57 -14.76
CA ARG A 10 -17.07 2.15 -14.40
C ARG A 10 -16.13 2.17 -15.60
N VAL A 11 -16.23 1.15 -16.45
CA VAL A 11 -15.51 1.08 -17.73
C VAL A 11 -15.94 2.21 -18.66
N ASP A 12 -17.24 2.38 -18.84
CA ASP A 12 -17.81 3.40 -19.72
C ASP A 12 -17.47 4.81 -19.29
N GLN A 13 -17.43 5.07 -17.98
CA GLN A 13 -17.02 6.37 -17.41
C GLN A 13 -15.57 6.72 -17.78
N VAL A 14 -14.63 5.80 -17.61
CA VAL A 14 -13.21 6.05 -17.96
C VAL A 14 -13.03 6.21 -19.47
N LEU A 15 -13.74 5.41 -20.28
CA LEU A 15 -13.72 5.58 -21.73
C LEU A 15 -14.31 6.93 -22.16
N ALA A 16 -15.33 7.42 -21.47
CA ALA A 16 -15.91 8.74 -21.70
C ALA A 16 -14.92 9.87 -21.36
N GLU A 17 -14.22 9.77 -20.23
CA GLU A 17 -13.15 10.72 -19.89
C GLU A 17 -12.02 10.68 -20.93
N CYS A 18 -11.56 9.50 -21.36
CA CYS A 18 -10.55 9.39 -22.43
C CYS A 18 -10.98 10.15 -23.70
N ARG A 19 -12.24 10.01 -24.13
CA ARG A 19 -12.79 10.75 -25.28
C ARG A 19 -12.84 12.26 -25.04
N LYS A 20 -13.22 12.69 -23.83
CA LYS A 20 -13.28 14.11 -23.44
C LYS A 20 -11.89 14.77 -23.45
N TYR A 21 -10.85 14.02 -23.10
CA TYR A 21 -9.45 14.45 -23.21
C TYR A 21 -8.87 14.27 -24.63
N GLY A 22 -9.68 13.86 -25.60
CA GLY A 22 -9.29 13.76 -27.01
C GLY A 22 -8.43 12.56 -27.36
N LEU A 23 -8.38 11.53 -26.51
CA LEU A 23 -7.57 10.34 -26.76
C LEU A 23 -8.17 9.52 -27.91
N SER A 24 -7.32 9.12 -28.84
CA SER A 24 -7.64 8.07 -29.80
C SER A 24 -7.84 6.72 -29.13
N ALA A 25 -8.41 5.77 -29.87
CA ALA A 25 -8.55 4.39 -29.39
C ALA A 25 -7.18 3.77 -29.03
N SER A 26 -6.13 4.04 -29.82
CA SER A 26 -4.79 3.53 -29.55
C SER A 26 -4.16 4.13 -28.30
N GLU A 27 -4.40 5.42 -28.02
CA GLU A 27 -3.89 6.08 -26.82
C GLU A 27 -4.64 5.62 -25.56
N THR A 28 -5.96 5.42 -25.69
CA THR A 28 -6.80 4.84 -24.64
C THR A 28 -6.33 3.43 -24.29
N ASP A 29 -6.06 2.58 -25.29
CA ASP A 29 -5.53 1.24 -25.09
C ASP A 29 -4.15 1.28 -24.43
N ALA A 30 -3.26 2.17 -24.89
CA ALA A 30 -1.94 2.35 -24.29
C ALA A 30 -2.01 2.80 -22.82
N LEU A 31 -2.97 3.65 -22.45
CA LEU A 31 -3.19 4.07 -21.06
C LEU A 31 -3.71 2.91 -20.19
N LEU A 32 -4.67 2.14 -20.69
CA LEU A 32 -5.30 1.04 -19.96
C LEU A 32 -4.46 -0.25 -19.98
N SER A 33 -3.43 -0.34 -20.82
CA SER A 33 -2.54 -1.50 -20.92
C SER A 33 -1.97 -1.95 -19.57
N MET A 34 -1.64 -1.02 -18.67
CA MET A 34 -1.10 -1.33 -17.34
C MET A 34 -2.12 -2.04 -16.45
N VAL A 35 -3.42 -1.77 -16.63
CA VAL A 35 -4.50 -2.46 -15.93
C VAL A 35 -4.60 -3.91 -16.40
N TYR A 36 -4.49 -4.14 -17.71
CA TYR A 36 -4.47 -5.49 -18.27
C TYR A 36 -3.27 -6.29 -17.80
N ILE A 37 -2.09 -5.66 -17.79
CA ILE A 37 -0.86 -6.28 -17.30
C ILE A 37 -1.01 -6.65 -15.82
N ALA A 38 -1.48 -5.73 -14.97
CA ALA A 38 -1.73 -6.01 -13.55
C ALA A 38 -2.68 -7.21 -13.38
N HIS A 39 -3.77 -7.25 -14.15
CA HIS A 39 -4.74 -8.34 -14.10
C HIS A 39 -4.12 -9.68 -14.53
N ALA A 40 -3.37 -9.70 -15.64
CA ALA A 40 -2.68 -10.90 -16.14
C ALA A 40 -1.64 -11.43 -15.14
N GLU A 41 -0.97 -10.54 -14.42
CA GLU A 41 -0.02 -10.88 -13.35
C GLU A 41 -0.71 -11.24 -12.02
N GLN A 42 -2.04 -11.21 -11.97
CA GLN A 42 -2.89 -11.37 -10.78
C GLN A 42 -2.54 -10.41 -9.63
N LEU A 43 -2.07 -9.21 -9.99
CA LEU A 43 -1.91 -8.07 -9.10
C LEU A 43 -3.25 -7.35 -8.93
N PRO A 44 -3.42 -6.47 -7.92
CA PRO A 44 -4.67 -5.74 -7.71
C PRO A 44 -4.88 -4.67 -8.80
N ALA A 45 -5.35 -5.08 -9.97
CA ALA A 45 -5.55 -4.23 -11.16
C ALA A 45 -6.44 -3.01 -10.87
N GLY A 46 -7.38 -3.13 -9.93
CA GLY A 46 -8.20 -2.02 -9.47
C GLY A 46 -7.42 -0.85 -8.89
N CYS A 47 -6.22 -1.08 -8.33
CA CYS A 47 -5.35 -0.02 -7.82
C CYS A 47 -4.71 0.81 -8.94
N VAL A 48 -4.39 0.19 -10.08
CA VAL A 48 -3.89 0.91 -11.27
C VAL A 48 -5.03 1.67 -11.92
N TYR A 49 -6.19 1.03 -12.04
CA TYR A 49 -7.38 1.64 -12.60
C TYR A 49 -7.81 2.89 -11.79
N LEU A 50 -7.85 2.77 -10.47
CA LEU A 50 -8.15 3.89 -9.57
C LEU A 50 -7.14 5.04 -9.72
N LYS A 51 -5.86 4.73 -9.97
CA LYS A 51 -4.84 5.76 -10.19
C LYS A 51 -5.09 6.57 -11.48
N ILE A 52 -5.59 5.91 -12.51
CA ILE A 52 -5.99 6.54 -13.77
C ILE A 52 -7.22 7.43 -13.54
N GLU A 53 -8.25 6.91 -12.85
CA GLU A 53 -9.45 7.68 -12.49
C GLU A 53 -9.12 8.92 -11.65
N GLU A 54 -8.23 8.77 -10.65
CA GLU A 54 -7.75 9.88 -9.81
C GLU A 54 -7.08 10.96 -10.66
N GLY A 55 -6.28 10.56 -11.66
CA GLY A 55 -5.63 11.47 -12.60
C GLY A 55 -6.65 12.30 -13.39
N PHE A 56 -7.66 11.63 -13.97
CA PHE A 56 -8.73 12.33 -14.71
C PHE A 56 -9.56 13.25 -13.82
N ALA A 57 -9.93 12.79 -12.61
CA ALA A 57 -10.71 13.57 -11.65
C ALA A 57 -9.97 14.85 -11.19
N LYS A 58 -8.63 14.80 -11.10
CA LYS A 58 -7.78 15.93 -10.73
C LYS A 58 -7.39 16.83 -11.90
N GLY A 59 -7.85 16.55 -13.12
CA GLY A 59 -7.47 17.31 -14.31
C GLY A 59 -6.00 17.16 -14.69
N ILE A 60 -5.36 16.05 -14.30
CA ILE A 60 -3.96 15.80 -14.59
C ILE A 60 -3.80 15.51 -16.09
N PRO A 61 -2.80 16.10 -16.76
CA PRO A 61 -2.54 15.79 -18.16
C PRO A 61 -2.24 14.30 -18.37
N VAL A 62 -2.76 13.71 -19.45
CA VAL A 62 -2.69 12.25 -19.70
C VAL A 62 -1.26 11.74 -19.79
N GLU A 63 -0.35 12.56 -20.31
CA GLU A 63 1.08 12.28 -20.38
C GLU A 63 1.74 12.10 -18.99
N GLN A 64 1.10 12.59 -17.92
CA GLN A 64 1.49 12.38 -16.53
C GLN A 64 0.71 11.23 -15.86
N ILE A 65 -0.54 10.98 -16.28
CA ILE A 65 -1.34 9.86 -15.76
C ILE A 65 -0.68 8.52 -16.10
N ARG A 66 -0.28 8.34 -17.36
CA ARG A 66 0.33 7.08 -17.82
C ARG A 66 1.59 6.68 -17.03
N PRO A 67 2.62 7.53 -16.86
CA PRO A 67 3.78 7.17 -16.05
C PRO A 67 3.43 6.97 -14.57
N ALA A 68 2.44 7.69 -14.02
CA ALA A 68 1.98 7.45 -12.66
C ALA A 68 1.33 6.05 -12.49
N ALA A 69 0.51 5.62 -13.45
CA ALA A 69 -0.07 4.29 -13.49
C ALA A 69 0.99 3.19 -13.67
N ALA A 70 2.01 3.43 -14.50
CA ALA A 70 3.15 2.53 -14.66
C ALA A 70 3.97 2.40 -13.37
N LYS A 71 4.26 3.54 -12.69
CA LYS A 71 4.95 3.54 -11.39
C LYS A 71 4.17 2.74 -10.34
N ARG A 72 2.84 2.86 -10.31
CA ARG A 72 1.97 2.07 -9.44
C ARG A 72 2.06 0.57 -9.75
N LEU A 73 2.06 0.18 -11.02
CA LEU A 73 2.24 -1.22 -11.42
C LEU A 73 3.60 -1.76 -10.96
N ASP A 74 4.69 -1.04 -11.21
CA ASP A 74 6.03 -1.46 -10.80
C ASP A 74 6.18 -1.54 -9.28
N CYS A 75 5.54 -0.62 -8.54
CA CYS A 75 5.43 -0.69 -7.09
C CYS A 75 4.72 -1.96 -6.61
N MET A 76 3.58 -2.32 -7.21
CA MET A 76 2.88 -3.56 -6.87
C MET A 76 3.68 -4.81 -7.21
N ARG A 77 4.46 -4.81 -8.31
CA ARG A 77 5.36 -5.91 -8.65
C ARG A 77 6.44 -6.11 -7.60
N ARG A 78 7.04 -5.02 -7.11
CA ARG A 78 8.02 -5.08 -6.01
C ARG A 78 7.38 -5.62 -4.73
N ALA A 79 6.20 -5.13 -4.36
CA ALA A 79 5.44 -5.65 -3.22
C ALA A 79 5.12 -7.15 -3.35
N ASP A 80 4.69 -7.61 -4.53
CA ASP A 80 4.43 -9.02 -4.82
C ASP A 80 5.70 -9.86 -4.70
N GLN A 81 6.82 -9.39 -5.25
CA GLN A 81 8.13 -10.07 -5.17
C GLN A 81 8.58 -10.25 -3.72
N LEU A 82 8.46 -9.20 -2.90
CA LEU A 82 8.78 -9.26 -1.46
C LEU A 82 7.95 -10.32 -0.75
N ILE A 83 6.63 -10.34 -0.95
CA ILE A 83 5.75 -11.35 -0.32
C ILE A 83 6.09 -12.76 -0.80
N MET A 84 6.31 -12.93 -2.11
CA MET A 84 6.58 -14.23 -2.71
C MET A 84 7.98 -14.76 -2.33
N SER A 85 8.92 -13.90 -1.93
CA SER A 85 10.23 -14.33 -1.43
C SER A 85 10.17 -15.09 -0.11
N VAL A 86 9.13 -14.81 0.71
CA VAL A 86 8.93 -15.43 2.03
C VAL A 86 7.79 -16.44 2.06
N ARG A 87 7.08 -16.63 0.94
CA ARG A 87 5.87 -17.45 0.90
C ARG A 87 5.72 -18.23 -0.40
N ASN A 88 5.46 -19.53 -0.24
CA ASN A 88 5.15 -20.42 -1.36
C ASN A 88 3.67 -20.30 -1.75
N GLY A 89 3.31 -19.20 -2.41
CA GLY A 89 2.02 -19.01 -3.07
C GLY A 89 1.14 -17.89 -2.51
N ARG A 90 0.21 -17.46 -3.37
CA ARG A 90 -0.75 -16.38 -3.11
C ARG A 90 -1.96 -16.93 -2.35
N GLY A 91 -2.19 -16.48 -1.12
CA GLY A 91 -3.41 -16.79 -0.36
C GLY A 91 -4.53 -15.78 -0.59
N GLY A 92 -5.69 -16.00 0.06
CA GLY A 92 -6.90 -15.21 -0.17
C GLY A 92 -6.81 -13.71 0.11
N GLN A 93 -5.82 -13.26 0.90
CA GLN A 93 -5.58 -11.85 1.23
C GLN A 93 -4.32 -11.28 0.54
N HIS A 94 -3.75 -12.03 -0.42
CA HIS A 94 -2.49 -11.67 -1.07
C HIS A 94 -2.55 -10.33 -1.78
N GLN A 95 -3.55 -10.12 -2.64
CA GLN A 95 -3.73 -8.86 -3.36
C GLN A 95 -3.94 -7.66 -2.43
N HIS A 96 -4.59 -7.88 -1.29
CA HIS A 96 -4.83 -6.84 -0.29
C HIS A 96 -3.52 -6.43 0.40
N LEU A 97 -2.66 -7.40 0.76
CA LEU A 97 -1.34 -7.08 1.30
C LEU A 97 -0.43 -6.39 0.25
N VAL A 98 -0.46 -6.83 -1.02
CA VAL A 98 0.25 -6.15 -2.12
C VAL A 98 -0.15 -4.69 -2.23
N GLN A 99 -1.46 -4.40 -2.14
CA GLN A 99 -1.98 -3.04 -2.19
C GLN A 99 -1.40 -2.18 -1.05
N HIS A 100 -1.50 -2.65 0.19
CA HIS A 100 -1.02 -1.90 1.36
C HIS A 100 0.49 -1.70 1.37
N MET A 101 1.26 -2.72 1.00
CA MET A 101 2.71 -2.59 0.85
C MET A 101 3.08 -1.57 -0.23
N CYS A 102 2.36 -1.55 -1.36
CA CYS A 102 2.61 -0.55 -2.39
C CYS A 102 2.25 0.86 -1.91
N MET A 103 1.11 1.04 -1.22
CA MET A 103 0.74 2.34 -0.65
C MET A 103 1.80 2.84 0.34
N ALA A 104 2.25 2.00 1.26
CA ALA A 104 3.30 2.33 2.21
C ALA A 104 4.60 2.77 1.51
N MET A 105 5.05 2.05 0.47
CA MET A 105 6.23 2.42 -0.32
C MET A 105 6.04 3.73 -1.08
N GLU A 106 4.86 4.00 -1.64
CA GLU A 106 4.56 5.27 -2.32
C GLU A 106 4.51 6.44 -1.34
N SER A 107 4.10 6.21 -0.10
CA SER A 107 4.14 7.15 1.02
C SER A 107 5.55 7.38 1.57
N GLY A 108 6.55 6.66 1.06
CA GLY A 108 7.97 6.85 1.38
C GLY A 108 8.52 5.90 2.43
N LEU A 109 7.76 4.90 2.87
CA LEU A 109 8.27 3.87 3.77
C LEU A 109 9.35 3.05 3.02
N PRO A 110 10.58 2.94 3.55
CA PRO A 110 11.64 2.22 2.85
C PRO A 110 11.30 0.74 2.67
N GLU A 111 11.71 0.19 1.52
CA GLU A 111 11.47 -1.20 1.17
C GLU A 111 12.14 -2.14 2.17
N GLU A 112 13.30 -1.75 2.69
CA GLU A 112 14.09 -2.50 3.68
C GLU A 112 13.35 -2.67 5.01
N VAL A 113 12.54 -1.67 5.42
CA VAL A 113 11.72 -1.75 6.63
C VAL A 113 10.62 -2.80 6.44
N ILE A 114 9.96 -2.80 5.27
CA ILE A 114 8.92 -3.77 4.94
C ILE A 114 9.52 -5.17 4.83
N GLU A 115 10.66 -5.30 4.14
CA GLU A 115 11.39 -6.56 4.00
C GLU A 115 11.77 -7.14 5.37
N HIS A 116 12.26 -6.31 6.29
CA HIS A 116 12.59 -6.74 7.65
C HIS A 116 11.37 -7.33 8.36
N VAL A 117 10.21 -6.66 8.27
CA VAL A 117 8.96 -7.04 8.94
C VAL A 117 8.39 -8.34 8.39
N ILE A 118 8.39 -8.54 7.06
CA ILE A 118 7.83 -9.76 6.45
C ILE A 118 8.74 -10.99 6.58
N ASN A 119 10.05 -10.79 6.72
CA ASN A 119 11.03 -11.87 6.92
C ASN A 119 11.10 -12.37 8.37
N ARG A 120 10.36 -11.74 9.30
CA ARG A 120 10.44 -12.12 10.71
C ARG A 120 9.99 -13.57 10.95
N PRO A 121 10.70 -14.32 11.81
CA PRO A 121 10.23 -15.61 12.29
C PRO A 121 8.95 -15.39 13.13
N GLY A 122 7.95 -16.27 13.01
CA GLY A 122 6.68 -16.14 13.76
C GLY A 122 5.41 -16.51 12.99
N GLY A 123 5.53 -16.85 11.71
CA GLY A 123 4.43 -17.33 10.89
C GLY A 123 3.76 -16.21 10.09
N PHE A 124 3.71 -16.39 8.77
CA PHE A 124 3.17 -15.40 7.84
C PHE A 124 1.64 -15.35 7.91
N ARG A 125 1.07 -14.28 8.49
CA ARG A 125 -0.38 -14.04 8.59
C ARG A 125 -0.77 -12.76 7.86
N TYR A 126 -1.41 -12.90 6.68
CA TYR A 126 -1.78 -11.74 5.84
C TYR A 126 -2.54 -10.64 6.58
N GLY A 127 -3.65 -10.96 7.26
CA GLY A 127 -4.48 -9.96 7.92
C GLY A 127 -3.72 -9.15 8.97
N ARG A 128 -2.77 -9.81 9.64
CA ARG A 128 -1.93 -9.15 10.64
C ARG A 128 -0.87 -8.26 9.99
N LEU A 129 -0.20 -8.76 8.96
CA LEU A 129 0.78 -7.98 8.20
C LEU A 129 0.14 -6.75 7.57
N ILE A 130 -1.10 -6.85 7.07
CA ILE A 130 -1.84 -5.69 6.54
C ILE A 130 -1.89 -4.56 7.57
N HIS A 131 -2.37 -4.83 8.79
CA HIS A 131 -2.48 -3.80 9.83
C HIS A 131 -1.13 -3.25 10.28
N VAL A 132 -0.10 -4.09 10.33
CA VAL A 132 1.27 -3.65 10.67
C VAL A 132 1.85 -2.74 9.57
N ILE A 133 1.57 -3.03 8.30
CA ILE A 133 1.98 -2.19 7.16
C ILE A 133 1.20 -0.86 7.15
N GLU A 134 -0.10 -0.88 7.40
CA GLU A 134 -0.93 0.33 7.55
C GLU A 134 -0.41 1.23 8.69
N ALA A 135 -0.01 0.62 9.82
CA ALA A 135 0.62 1.34 10.91
C ALA A 135 1.97 1.95 10.52
N GLY A 136 2.82 1.17 9.83
CA GLY A 136 4.10 1.66 9.31
C GLY A 136 3.94 2.87 8.37
N GLU A 137 2.99 2.81 7.45
CA GLU A 137 2.63 3.94 6.59
C GLU A 137 2.16 5.15 7.40
N SER A 138 1.28 4.95 8.38
CA SER A 138 0.75 6.03 9.22
C SER A 138 1.85 6.74 10.02
N LEU A 139 2.85 5.99 10.50
CA LEU A 139 4.01 6.54 11.23
C LEU A 139 4.99 7.22 10.27
N GLN A 140 5.18 6.69 9.06
CA GLN A 140 5.97 7.33 8.00
C GLN A 140 5.38 8.71 7.65
N LEU A 141 4.06 8.80 7.47
CA LEU A 141 3.38 10.06 7.19
C LEU A 141 3.42 11.04 8.37
N ALA A 142 3.54 10.54 9.60
CA ALA A 142 3.77 11.35 10.79
C ALA A 142 5.23 11.82 10.93
N GLY A 143 6.13 11.40 10.04
CA GLY A 143 7.51 11.85 9.98
C GLY A 143 8.48 11.11 10.89
N LEU A 144 8.11 9.92 11.40
CA LEU A 144 9.05 9.11 12.17
C LEU A 144 10.20 8.61 11.27
N PRO A 145 11.42 8.49 11.82
CA PRO A 145 12.54 7.87 11.11
C PRO A 145 12.30 6.36 10.91
N PRO A 146 12.81 5.78 9.80
CA PRO A 146 12.61 4.37 9.46
C PRO A 146 12.95 3.36 10.57
N SER A 147 14.01 3.64 11.35
CA SER A 147 14.42 2.76 12.47
C SER A 147 13.37 2.67 13.57
N GLN A 148 12.72 3.78 13.91
CA GLN A 148 11.65 3.82 14.92
C GLN A 148 10.37 3.16 14.39
N ILE A 149 10.05 3.36 13.10
CA ILE A 149 8.92 2.69 12.46
C ILE A 149 9.12 1.17 12.48
N GLN A 150 10.30 0.69 12.07
CA GLN A 150 10.64 -0.73 12.09
C GLN A 150 10.53 -1.32 13.51
N GLN A 151 10.98 -0.59 14.52
CA GLN A 151 10.88 -1.00 15.93
C GLN A 151 9.42 -1.20 16.33
N VAL A 152 8.55 -0.22 16.09
CA VAL A 152 7.12 -0.31 16.43
C VAL A 152 6.43 -1.45 15.69
N MET A 153 6.66 -1.59 14.38
CA MET A 153 6.09 -2.68 13.58
C MET A 153 6.52 -4.05 14.10
N SER A 154 7.78 -4.16 14.54
CA SER A 154 8.33 -5.38 15.14
C SER A 154 7.70 -5.68 16.48
N ASP A 155 7.54 -4.68 17.35
CA ASP A 155 6.89 -4.85 18.65
C ASP A 155 5.44 -5.29 18.52
N CYS A 156 4.71 -4.70 17.56
CA CYS A 156 3.37 -5.12 17.21
C CYS A 156 3.33 -6.59 16.77
N LEU A 157 4.36 -7.06 16.04
CA LEU A 157 4.51 -8.45 15.60
C LEU A 157 4.91 -9.41 16.72
N ASP A 158 5.76 -8.99 17.65
CA ASP A 158 6.24 -9.84 18.74
C ASP A 158 5.16 -10.06 19.81
N ARG A 159 4.30 -9.07 20.04
CA ARG A 159 3.26 -9.10 21.09
C ARG A 159 1.91 -9.70 20.66
N ASP A 160 1.88 -10.39 19.52
CA ASP A 160 0.65 -10.93 18.89
C ASP A 160 -0.52 -9.93 18.75
N LEU A 161 -0.26 -8.62 18.58
CA LEU A 161 -1.32 -7.59 18.59
C LEU A 161 -2.33 -7.77 17.45
N THR A 162 -3.60 -7.53 17.77
CA THR A 162 -4.73 -7.43 16.85
C THR A 162 -4.74 -6.10 16.09
N GLY A 163 -5.48 -6.01 14.99
CA GLY A 163 -5.62 -4.76 14.22
C GLY A 163 -6.02 -3.54 15.06
N PRO A 164 -7.06 -3.62 15.91
CA PRO A 164 -7.41 -2.52 16.81
C PRO A 164 -6.34 -2.18 17.86
N GLU A 165 -5.50 -3.14 18.28
CA GLU A 165 -4.36 -2.87 19.17
C GLU A 165 -3.25 -2.15 18.44
N VAL A 166 -2.92 -2.59 17.22
CA VAL A 166 -1.94 -1.94 16.35
C VAL A 166 -2.31 -0.47 16.11
N MET A 167 -3.57 -0.17 15.81
CA MET A 167 -4.00 1.21 15.60
C MET A 167 -3.95 2.05 16.88
N ARG A 168 -4.26 1.47 18.05
CA ARG A 168 -4.09 2.16 19.34
C ARG A 168 -2.64 2.53 19.61
N VAL A 169 -1.68 1.67 19.25
CA VAL A 169 -0.25 1.97 19.36
C VAL A 169 0.11 3.19 18.52
N VAL A 170 -0.35 3.23 17.26
CA VAL A 170 -0.15 4.39 16.36
C VAL A 170 -0.73 5.67 16.96
N GLU A 171 -1.94 5.63 17.49
CA GLU A 171 -2.60 6.79 18.12
C GLU A 171 -1.83 7.34 19.32
N VAL A 172 -1.32 6.47 20.18
CA VAL A 172 -0.51 6.86 21.33
C VAL A 172 0.81 7.51 20.88
N ILE A 173 1.50 6.92 19.91
CA ILE A 173 2.74 7.48 19.35
C ILE A 173 2.49 8.86 18.75
N GLN A 174 1.51 8.97 17.87
CA GLN A 174 1.18 10.24 17.20
C GLN A 174 0.70 11.31 18.20
N THR A 175 0.03 10.93 19.28
CA THR A 175 -0.39 11.87 20.33
C THR A 175 0.81 12.34 21.14
N GLY A 176 1.67 11.43 21.61
CA GLY A 176 2.88 11.81 22.34
C GLY A 176 3.81 12.70 21.54
N LEU A 177 4.00 12.42 20.25
CA LEU A 177 4.83 13.27 19.37
C LEU A 177 4.21 14.67 19.16
N ARG A 178 2.89 14.77 19.03
CA ARG A 178 2.20 16.07 18.97
C ARG A 178 2.32 16.87 20.26
N ASP A 179 2.38 16.17 21.40
CA ASP A 179 2.60 16.77 22.72
C ASP A 179 4.08 17.10 22.98
N GLY A 180 4.97 16.86 22.01
CA GLY A 180 6.40 17.17 22.08
C GLY A 180 7.20 16.18 22.93
N MET A 181 6.68 14.98 23.18
CA MET A 181 7.41 13.91 23.85
C MET A 181 8.42 13.27 22.91
N GLU A 182 9.57 12.86 23.46
CA GLU A 182 10.55 12.07 22.74
C GLU A 182 10.05 10.65 22.47
N PHE A 183 10.39 10.08 21.31
CA PHE A 183 9.95 8.74 20.91
C PHE A 183 10.25 7.68 21.96
N ASP A 184 11.47 7.65 22.49
CA ASP A 184 11.90 6.65 23.48
C ASP A 184 11.03 6.69 24.73
N ALA A 185 10.64 7.89 25.19
CA ALA A 185 9.76 8.04 26.36
C ALA A 185 8.33 7.55 26.08
N ILE A 186 7.81 7.76 24.87
CA ILE A 186 6.50 7.25 24.45
C ILE A 186 6.55 5.72 24.32
N HIS A 187 7.62 5.20 23.71
CA HIS A 187 7.84 3.78 23.48
C HIS A 187 7.97 3.01 24.80
N ASP A 188 8.75 3.52 25.75
CA ASP A 188 8.85 2.94 27.09
C ASP A 188 7.48 2.91 27.77
N ALA A 189 6.73 4.02 27.73
CA ALA A 189 5.41 4.10 28.36
C ALA A 189 4.38 3.14 27.73
N LEU A 190 4.47 2.89 26.42
CA LEU A 190 3.61 1.96 25.69
C LEU A 190 3.73 0.53 26.20
N TRP A 191 4.94 0.10 26.53
CA TRP A 191 5.23 -1.31 26.80
C TRP A 191 5.47 -1.63 28.27
N VAL A 192 5.81 -0.65 29.11
CA VAL A 192 5.99 -0.82 30.56
C VAL A 192 4.67 -1.10 31.30
N ALA A 193 3.51 -0.79 30.70
CA ALA A 193 2.20 -1.02 31.32
C ALA A 193 1.62 -2.43 31.07
N SER A 194 2.37 -3.36 30.47
CA SER A 194 1.84 -4.66 29.99
C SER A 194 2.38 -5.91 30.70
N ASP A 195 3.07 -5.76 31.85
CA ASP A 195 3.50 -6.87 32.71
C ASP A 195 2.56 -7.08 33.91
#